data_AF-A0A0M8TTH4-F1
#
_entry.id   AF-A0A0M8TTH4-F1
#
_cell.length_a   1.000
_cell.length_b   1.000
_cell.length_c   1.000
_cell.angle_alpha   90.00
_cell.angle_beta   90.00
_cell.angle_gamma   90.00
#
_symmetry.space_group_name_H-M   'P 1'
#
loop_
_entity.id
_entity.type
_entity.pdbx_description
1 polymer ?
#
loop_
_entity_poly.entity_id
_entity_poly.type
_entity_poly.pdbx_seq_one_letter_code
_entity_poly.pdbx_strand_id
1 'polypeptide(L)' 'MAGREQQRTHETVAPQAGHEQQSCPACGRSVDTVVRRRKSLGIFVPQWGPGSCKNPDCSTYVPREV' A
#
# COMPACT_ATOMS: atom_id res chain seq x y z
N MET A 1 26.15 27.70 -30.44
CA MET A 1 25.62 26.35 -30.73
C MET A 1 26.17 25.39 -29.67
N ALA A 2 25.47 25.19 -28.55
CA ALA A 2 25.82 24.19 -27.54
C ALA A 2 24.51 23.59 -27.01
N GLY A 3 24.18 22.41 -27.53
CA GLY A 3 22.96 21.69 -27.22
C GLY A 3 22.99 21.20 -25.77
N ARG A 4 22.03 21.65 -24.98
CA ARG A 4 21.80 21.20 -23.61
C ARG A 4 21.13 19.82 -23.69
N GLU A 5 21.92 18.76 -23.81
CA GLU A 5 21.42 17.38 -23.75
C GLU A 5 20.94 17.09 -22.35
N GLN A 6 19.64 17.25 -22.18
CA GLN A 6 18.88 16.90 -20.99
C GLN A 6 18.87 15.37 -20.91
N GLN A 7 19.92 14.81 -20.31
CA GLN A 7 19.97 13.41 -19.87
C GLN A 7 18.95 13.22 -18.75
N ARG A 8 17.68 13.10 -19.16
CA ARG A 8 16.62 12.52 -18.36
C ARG A 8 16.88 11.01 -18.35
N THR A 9 17.87 10.59 -17.60
CA THR A 9 17.94 9.21 -17.10
C THR A 9 16.61 8.99 -16.40
N HIS A 10 15.74 8.19 -17.01
CA HIS A 10 14.54 7.70 -16.37
C HIS A 10 15.02 6.83 -15.21
N GLU A 11 15.35 7.46 -14.09
CA GLU A 11 15.47 6.78 -12.82
C GLU A 11 14.11 6.11 -12.61
N THR A 12 14.12 4.79 -12.55
CA THR A 12 12.93 3.98 -12.34
C THR A 12 12.45 4.24 -10.91
N VAL A 13 11.85 5.41 -10.69
CA VAL A 13 11.12 5.73 -9.49
C VAL A 13 9.81 4.97 -9.60
N ALA A 14 9.63 3.97 -8.75
CA ALA A 14 8.34 3.30 -8.64
C ALA A 14 7.29 4.39 -8.37
N PRO A 15 6.13 4.39 -9.06
CA PRO A 15 5.08 5.35 -8.77
C PRO A 15 4.80 5.27 -7.27
N GLN A 16 4.80 6.42 -6.57
CA GLN A 16 4.36 6.53 -5.19
C GLN A 16 2.95 5.96 -5.08
N ALA A 17 2.85 4.67 -4.80
CA ALA A 17 1.60 3.99 -4.49
C ALA A 17 1.11 4.66 -3.20
N GLY A 18 0.04 5.44 -3.34
CA GLY A 18 -0.51 6.29 -2.28
C GLY A 18 -0.57 5.56 -0.95
N HIS A 19 0.36 5.88 -0.06
CA HIS A 19 0.35 5.47 1.34
C HIS A 19 -0.52 6.44 2.14
N GLU A 20 -1.71 6.73 1.62
CA GLU A 20 -2.73 7.38 2.41
C GLU A 20 -3.09 6.46 3.58
N GLN A 21 -3.24 7.06 4.76
CA GLN A 21 -3.55 6.33 5.99
C GLN A 21 -4.87 5.60 5.79
N GLN A 22 -4.85 4.27 5.82
CA GLN A 22 -6.05 3.48 5.57
C GLN A 22 -7.02 3.55 6.75
N SER A 23 -8.31 3.55 6.45
CA SER A 23 -9.38 3.53 7.45
C SER A 23 -10.08 2.17 7.45
N CYS A 24 -10.50 1.70 8.63
CA CYS A 24 -11.32 0.50 8.73
C CYS A 24 -12.69 0.75 8.08
N PRO A 25 -13.16 -0.09 7.13
CA PRO A 25 -14.45 0.12 6.47
C PRO A 25 -15.65 -0.06 7.41
N ALA A 26 -15.48 -0.71 8.57
CA ALA A 26 -16.56 -0.94 9.53
C ALA A 26 -16.70 0.19 10.57
N CYS A 27 -15.58 0.68 11.12
CA CYS A 27 -15.60 1.65 12.23
C CYS A 27 -14.94 3.00 11.90
N GLY A 28 -14.39 3.17 10.69
CA GLY A 28 -13.75 4.41 10.24
C GLY A 28 -12.42 4.76 10.92
N ARG A 29 -11.99 3.99 11.93
CA ARG A 29 -10.72 4.25 12.62
C ARG A 29 -9.53 4.03 11.70
N SER A 30 -8.47 4.81 11.91
CA SER A 30 -7.19 4.61 11.25
C SER A 30 -6.65 3.22 11.56
N VAL A 31 -6.21 2.52 10.53
CA VAL A 31 -5.58 1.21 10.61
C VAL A 31 -4.21 1.25 9.93
N ASP A 32 -3.40 0.25 10.24
CA ASP A 32 -2.12 0.05 9.57
C ASP A 32 -2.38 -0.20 8.08
N THR A 33 -1.56 0.37 7.21
CA THR A 33 -1.58 0.03 5.77
C THR A 33 -0.70 -1.20 5.57
N VAL A 34 -1.29 -2.29 5.11
CA VAL A 34 -0.56 -3.55 4.86
C VAL A 34 -0.32 -3.74 3.37
N VAL A 35 0.86 -4.22 3.03
CA VAL A 35 1.20 -4.63 1.66
C VAL A 35 1.08 -6.14 1.57
N ARG A 36 0.17 -6.60 0.71
CA ARG A 36 -0.01 -8.01 0.36
C ARG A 36 0.57 -8.28 -1.01
N ARG A 37 1.22 -9.42 -1.19
CA ARG A 37 1.80 -9.80 -2.48
C ARG A 37 0.81 -10.72 -3.20
N ARG A 38 0.19 -10.25 -4.28
CA ARG A 38 -0.69 -11.07 -5.13
C ARG A 38 0.06 -11.51 -6.37
N LYS A 39 0.12 -12.81 -6.64
CA LYS A 39 0.67 -13.31 -7.90
C LYS A 39 -0.39 -13.17 -9.00
N SER A 40 -0.03 -12.53 -10.11
CA SER A 40 -0.89 -12.34 -11.28
C SER A 40 -0.07 -12.59 -12.52
N LEU A 41 -0.50 -13.50 -13.40
CA LEU A 41 0.18 -13.79 -14.67
C LEU A 41 1.70 -14.08 -14.52
N GLY A 42 2.08 -14.80 -13.48
CA GLY A 42 3.48 -15.13 -13.21
C GLY A 42 4.30 -14.05 -12.48
N ILE A 43 3.84 -12.79 -12.48
CA ILE A 43 4.49 -11.71 -11.74
C ILE A 43 3.86 -11.50 -10.36
N PHE A 44 4.61 -10.91 -9.45
CA PHE A 44 4.11 -10.53 -8.14
C PHE A 44 3.75 -9.05 -8.10
N VAL A 45 2.46 -8.79 -7.89
CA VAL A 45 1.90 -7.45 -7.79
C VAL A 45 1.70 -7.13 -6.31
N PRO A 46 2.31 -6.05 -5.81
CA PRO A 46 1.97 -5.54 -4.48
C PRO A 46 0.54 -4.97 -4.49
N GLN A 47 -0.21 -5.25 -3.43
CA GLN A 47 -1.55 -4.76 -3.18
C GLN A 47 -1.56 -4.11 -1.80
N TRP A 48 -1.86 -2.82 -1.76
CA TRP A 48 -2.01 -2.05 -0.53
C TRP A 48 -3.45 -2.12 -0.10
N GLY A 49 -3.68 -2.32 1.19
CA GLY A 49 -5.02 -2.31 1.75
C GLY A 49 -5.01 -2.05 3.25
N PRO A 50 -6.19 -1.87 3.85
CA PRO A 50 -6.32 -1.75 5.29
C PRO A 50 -5.85 -3.05 5.96
N GLY A 51 -5.04 -2.90 7.01
CA GLY A 51 -4.68 -3.96 7.92
C GLY A 51 -5.85 -4.40 8.80
N SER A 52 -5.59 -5.36 9.69
CA SER A 52 -6.59 -5.79 10.68
C SER A 52 -6.94 -4.64 11.61
N CYS A 53 -8.24 -4.51 11.89
CA CYS A 53 -8.69 -3.57 12.90
C CYS A 53 -8.19 -4.04 14.27
N LYS A 54 -7.66 -3.12 15.08
CA LYS A 54 -7.19 -3.39 16.45
C LYS A 54 -8.23 -3.03 17.52
N ASN A 55 -9.41 -2.55 17.11
CA ASN A 55 -10.47 -2.18 18.03
C ASN A 55 -11.31 -3.41 18.42
N PRO A 56 -11.31 -3.86 19.68
CA PRO A 56 -12.06 -5.06 20.10
C PRO A 56 -13.58 -4.94 19.93
N ASP A 57 -14.12 -3.72 19.93
CA ASP A 57 -15.56 -3.47 19.71
C ASP A 57 -15.95 -3.48 18.22
N CYS A 58 -14.98 -3.67 17.31
CA CYS A 58 -15.23 -3.69 15.87
C CYS A 58 -15.62 -5.09 15.41
N SER A 59 -16.66 -5.19 14.57
CA SER A 59 -17.06 -6.46 13.95
C SER A 59 -15.98 -7.10 13.07
N THR A 60 -14.99 -6.32 12.63
CA THR A 60 -13.86 -6.77 11.81
C THR A 60 -12.59 -7.02 12.65
N TYR A 61 -12.68 -6.96 13.98
CA TYR A 61 -11.56 -7.29 14.84
C TYR A 61 -11.23 -8.77 14.72
N VAL A 62 -10.00 -9.07 14.31
CA VAL A 62 -9.47 -10.44 14.33
C VAL A 62 -8.36 -10.47 15.38
N PRO A 63 -8.53 -11.21 16.49
CA PRO A 63 -7.47 -11.40 17.46
C PRO A 63 -6.23 -11.95 16.76
N ARG A 64 -5.07 -11.38 17.07
CA ARG A 64 -3.81 -11.92 16.54
C ARG A 64 -3.49 -13.20 17.30
N GLU A 65 -3.65 -14.33 16.65
CA GLU A 65 -3.17 -15.64 17.13
C GLU A 65 -1.64 -15.57 17.18
N VAL A 66 -1.07 -15.85 18.37
CA VAL A 66 0.38 -15.81 18.66
C VAL A 66 0.97 -17.21 18.70
#